data_AF-A0AAP2GLZ9-F1
#
_entry.id   AF-A0AAP2GLZ9-F1
#
_cell.length_a   1.000
_cell.length_b   1.000
_cell.length_c   1.000
_cell.angle_alpha   90.00
_cell.angle_beta   90.00
_cell.angle_gamma   90.00
#
_symmetry.space_group_name_H-M   'P 1'
#
loop_
_entity.id
_entity.type
_entity.pdbx_description
1 polymer ?
#
loop_
_entity_poly.entity_id
_entity_poly.type
_entity_poly.pdbx_seq_one_letter_code
_entity_poly.pdbx_strand_id
1 'polypeptide(L)'
;MEIRYLKNDIEVICVRASSFPQGVMEAHEKLAAKVSSAAERQRYGISHPSGKEIVYKAAVSERYASEAEKLKCEQFTIRHGLFLSEYVQDWQKKMDQIQGIFQTLLADPRIDPKGYCLEEYVGDHDLRCSVPLDAALVMQHDSEELSAEIEAAYSEFYETLARFTDQQLNRVPFEGSWTGGQVVDHVLKATGGIPDANTRPADREYNGLIAPVLAVFSDDTIKMKSPEFIVPERGPFTVSKSLNDLRSIKSRHLESIRQRDLHALCLDFELPKTGFLTRYEWFKFTACHVQRHLRQLKKILELVK
;
A
#
# COMPACT_ATOMS: atom_id res chain seq x y z
N MET A 1 11.30 -3.90 4.63
CA MET A 1 11.00 -2.57 4.09
C MET A 1 9.50 -2.37 4.02
N GLU A 2 9.03 -1.17 4.30
CA GLU A 2 7.62 -0.77 4.28
C GLU A 2 7.47 0.63 3.69
N ILE A 3 6.36 0.89 3.01
CA ILE A 3 6.01 2.24 2.54
C ILE A 3 5.21 2.91 3.65
N ARG A 4 5.66 4.10 4.08
CA ARG A 4 5.00 4.89 5.10
C ARG A 4 4.61 6.25 4.57
N TYR A 5 3.53 6.81 5.10
CA TYR A 5 3.11 8.17 4.79
C TYR A 5 3.45 9.12 5.94
N LEU A 6 4.33 10.09 5.67
CA LEU A 6 4.54 11.23 6.56
C LEU A 6 3.46 12.27 6.28
N LYS A 7 2.65 12.61 7.29
CA LYS A 7 1.44 13.42 7.14
C LYS A 7 1.71 14.93 6.98
N ASN A 8 2.68 15.45 7.72
CA ASN A 8 2.97 16.89 7.76
C ASN A 8 4.46 17.10 7.53
N ASP A 9 4.79 18.26 6.96
CA ASP A 9 6.17 18.71 6.87
C ASP A 9 6.76 18.82 8.28
N ILE A 10 8.03 18.43 8.42
CA ILE A 10 8.77 18.58 9.67
C ILE A 10 9.91 19.56 9.42
N GLU A 11 9.80 20.74 10.02
CA GLU A 11 10.88 21.72 10.06
C GLU A 11 11.95 21.26 11.04
N VAL A 12 13.21 21.25 10.58
CA VAL A 12 14.35 20.83 11.39
C VAL A 12 15.48 21.86 11.39
N ILE A 13 16.14 21.96 12.55
CA ILE A 13 17.36 22.72 12.78
C ILE A 13 18.54 21.82 12.47
N CYS A 14 19.41 22.27 11.57
CA CYS A 14 20.51 21.48 11.04
C CYS A 14 21.89 22.05 11.42
N VAL A 15 22.83 21.12 11.62
CA VAL A 15 24.27 21.39 11.56
C VAL A 15 24.88 20.46 10.52
N ARG A 16 25.51 21.04 9.50
CA ARG A 16 26.23 20.30 8.46
C ARG A 16 27.53 19.71 9.02
N ALA A 17 27.80 18.44 8.73
CA ALA A 17 29.07 17.80 9.02
C ALA A 17 30.20 18.37 8.14
N SER A 18 31.40 18.46 8.73
CA SER A 18 32.62 18.91 8.04
C SER A 18 33.06 17.93 6.94
N SER A 19 32.83 16.64 7.16
CA SER A 19 33.06 15.55 6.22
C SER A 19 32.16 14.36 6.53
N PHE A 20 32.03 13.44 5.58
CA PHE A 20 31.31 12.19 5.78
C PHE A 20 32.22 10.98 5.48
N PRO A 21 32.24 9.95 6.34
CA PRO A 21 31.48 9.81 7.60
C PRO A 21 32.13 10.46 8.83
N GLN A 22 33.38 10.93 8.76
CA GLN A 22 34.17 11.26 9.96
C GLN A 22 33.61 12.45 10.77
N GLY A 23 32.98 13.44 10.11
CA GLY A 23 32.43 14.63 10.77
C GLY A 23 31.01 14.48 11.33
N VAL A 24 30.39 13.30 11.22
CA VAL A 24 28.99 13.08 11.62
C VAL A 24 28.79 13.25 13.13
N MET A 25 29.64 12.64 13.95
CA MET A 25 29.55 12.73 15.41
C MET A 25 29.75 14.17 15.90
N GLU A 26 30.75 14.87 15.34
CA GLU A 26 31.03 16.28 15.64
C GLU A 26 29.83 17.19 15.29
N ALA A 27 29.11 16.90 14.19
CA ALA A 27 27.91 17.65 13.82
C ALA A 27 26.78 17.49 14.84
N HIS A 28 26.55 16.28 15.34
CA HIS A 28 25.57 16.00 16.39
C HIS A 28 25.93 16.68 17.71
N GLU A 29 27.19 16.63 18.12
CA GLU A 29 27.69 17.33 19.33
C GLU A 29 27.50 18.84 19.22
N LYS A 30 27.85 19.43 18.07
CA LYS A 30 27.64 20.86 17.78
C LYS A 30 26.17 21.25 17.80
N LEU A 31 25.30 20.41 17.25
CA LEU A 31 23.85 20.64 17.28
C LEU A 31 23.32 20.62 18.72
N ALA A 32 23.73 19.63 19.52
CA ALA A 32 23.34 19.53 20.93
C ALA A 32 23.82 20.72 21.77
N ALA A 33 25.02 21.24 21.48
CA ALA A 33 25.53 22.45 22.15
C ALA A 33 24.76 23.73 21.77
N LYS A 34 24.26 23.81 20.53
CA LYS A 34 23.50 24.97 20.03
C LYS A 34 22.03 24.95 20.46
N VAL A 35 21.43 23.77 20.54
CA VAL A 35 20.02 23.57 20.87
C VAL A 35 19.94 22.94 22.27
N SER A 36 19.77 23.76 23.30
CA SER A 36 19.82 23.33 24.72
C SER A 36 18.85 22.19 25.06
N SER A 37 17.74 22.09 24.32
CA SER A 37 16.71 21.06 24.47
C SER A 37 16.81 19.93 23.43
N ALA A 38 17.95 19.74 22.76
CA ALA A 38 18.10 18.76 21.67
C ALA A 38 17.75 17.32 22.08
N ALA A 39 18.07 16.92 23.31
CA ALA A 39 17.79 15.58 23.83
C ALA A 39 16.29 15.27 23.99
N GLU A 40 15.45 16.31 24.09
CA GLU A 40 13.99 16.18 24.23
C GLU A 40 13.25 16.26 22.89
N ARG A 41 13.98 16.38 21.78
CA ARG A 41 13.42 16.58 20.44
C ARG A 41 13.60 15.34 19.60
N GLN A 42 12.75 15.18 18.61
CA GLN A 42 12.96 14.16 17.59
C GLN A 42 14.24 14.49 16.82
N ARG A 43 15.16 13.53 16.76
CA ARG A 43 16.47 13.65 16.11
C ARG A 43 16.45 13.00 14.75
N TYR A 44 17.23 13.57 13.84
CA TYR A 44 17.38 13.10 12.48
C TYR A 44 18.82 13.20 11.98
N GLY A 45 19.15 12.36 11.00
CA GLY A 45 20.29 12.49 10.13
C GLY A 45 19.79 12.63 8.70
N ILE A 46 20.31 13.60 7.95
CA ILE A 46 19.88 13.84 6.57
C ILE A 46 21.11 13.82 5.70
N SER A 47 21.14 12.95 4.70
CA SER A 47 22.25 12.88 3.76
C SER A 47 21.83 12.82 2.30
N HIS A 48 22.62 13.44 1.44
CA HIS A 48 22.41 13.40 0.00
C HIS A 48 23.76 13.52 -0.73
N PRO A 49 23.87 12.99 -1.96
CA PRO A 49 25.06 13.17 -2.76
C PRO A 49 25.22 14.64 -3.18
N SER A 50 26.48 15.10 -3.23
CA SER A 50 26.89 16.37 -3.83
C SER A 50 28.17 16.12 -4.64
N GLY A 51 27.99 15.82 -5.94
CA GLY A 51 29.09 15.36 -6.79
C GLY A 51 29.64 14.01 -6.33
N LYS A 52 30.91 13.96 -5.94
CA LYS A 52 31.57 12.74 -5.42
C LYS A 52 31.51 12.62 -3.90
N GLU A 53 31.00 13.64 -3.20
CA GLU A 53 30.94 13.69 -1.75
C GLU A 53 29.51 13.47 -1.26
N ILE A 54 29.36 13.07 0.00
CA ILE A 54 28.08 13.01 0.68
C ILE A 54 28.02 14.22 1.62
N VAL A 55 26.96 15.01 1.48
CA VAL A 55 26.62 16.05 2.45
C VAL A 55 25.74 15.40 3.51
N TYR A 56 26.16 15.54 4.78
CA TYR A 56 25.39 15.07 5.92
C TYR A 56 25.02 16.24 6.83
N LYS A 57 23.80 16.23 7.36
CA LYS A 57 23.28 17.18 8.34
C LYS A 57 22.76 16.42 9.55
N ALA A 58 23.28 16.72 10.73
CA ALA A 58 22.64 16.37 11.99
C ALA A 58 21.46 17.32 12.19
N ALA A 59 20.30 16.80 12.61
CA ALA A 59 19.07 17.57 12.66
C ALA A 59 18.20 17.27 13.90
N VAL A 60 17.46 18.26 14.37
CA VAL A 60 16.40 18.11 15.39
C VAL A 60 15.17 18.92 14.99
N SER A 61 13.98 18.45 15.36
CA SER A 61 12.73 19.17 15.09
C SER A 61 12.71 20.59 15.68
N GLU A 62 12.20 21.56 14.92
CA GLU A 62 11.86 22.89 15.43
C GLU A 62 10.69 22.82 16.42
N ARG A 63 10.69 23.69 17.43
CA ARG A 63 9.56 23.84 18.38
C ARG A 63 8.64 25.00 18.04
N TYR A 64 9.13 26.00 17.32
CA TYR A 64 8.38 27.17 16.88
C TYR A 64 8.98 27.73 15.61
N ALA A 65 8.17 28.45 14.83
CA ALA A 65 8.58 28.98 13.54
C ALA A 65 9.87 29.83 13.62
N SER A 66 10.76 29.60 12.65
CA SER A 66 12.03 30.32 12.47
C SER A 66 12.99 30.15 13.65
N GLU A 67 12.95 29.00 14.32
CA GLU A 67 13.87 28.72 15.42
C GLU A 67 15.31 28.57 14.93
N ALA A 68 15.53 27.87 13.80
CA ALA A 68 16.86 27.71 13.23
C ALA A 68 17.52 29.07 12.93
N GLU A 69 16.77 30.03 12.37
CA GLU A 69 17.26 31.37 12.06
C GLU A 69 17.72 32.12 13.32
N LYS A 70 16.93 32.08 14.40
CA LYS A 70 17.28 32.72 15.68
C LYS A 70 18.55 32.12 16.29
N LEU A 71 18.76 30.81 16.11
CA LEU A 71 19.95 30.10 16.56
C LEU A 71 21.14 30.20 15.57
N LYS A 72 20.95 30.87 14.43
CA LYS A 72 21.92 30.96 13.32
C LYS A 72 22.38 29.57 12.87
N CYS A 73 21.43 28.66 12.75
CA CYS A 73 21.60 27.32 12.24
C CYS A 73 21.01 27.22 10.84
N GLU A 74 21.43 26.20 10.10
CA GLU A 74 20.77 25.84 8.84
C GLU A 74 19.37 25.29 9.13
N GLN A 75 18.41 25.56 8.26
CA GLN A 75 17.07 24.96 8.30
C GLN A 75 16.92 23.95 7.16
N PHE A 76 16.17 22.88 7.41
CA PHE A 76 15.72 21.96 6.38
C PHE A 76 14.28 21.53 6.64
N THR A 77 13.52 21.28 5.57
CA THR A 77 12.16 20.77 5.66
C THR A 77 12.12 19.32 5.22
N ILE A 78 11.83 18.41 6.15
CA ILE A 78 11.49 17.03 5.81
C ILE A 78 10.06 17.06 5.29
N ARG A 79 9.92 17.09 3.96
CA ARG A 79 8.61 17.17 3.30
C ARG A 79 7.75 15.95 3.62
N HIS A 80 6.47 16.19 3.89
CA HIS A 80 5.44 15.17 3.94
C HIS A 80 5.39 14.38 2.62
N GLY A 81 4.86 13.16 2.68
CA GLY A 81 4.79 12.28 1.52
C GLY A 81 5.11 10.83 1.84
N LEU A 82 5.30 10.04 0.78
CA LEU A 82 5.60 8.61 0.89
C LEU A 82 7.10 8.40 1.09
N PHE A 83 7.43 7.49 2.00
CA PHE A 83 8.81 7.07 2.27
C PHE A 83 8.90 5.55 2.25
N LEU A 84 9.86 5.00 1.51
CA LEU A 84 10.27 3.62 1.69
C LEU A 84 11.19 3.57 2.90
N SER A 85 10.87 2.72 3.86
CA SER A 85 11.52 2.70 5.17
C SER A 85 11.95 1.31 5.60
N GLU A 86 13.02 1.25 6.39
CA GLU A 86 13.46 0.07 7.11
C GLU A 86 13.77 0.40 8.57
N TYR A 87 13.22 -0.40 9.49
CA TYR A 87 13.44 -0.25 10.92
C TYR A 87 14.61 -1.11 11.39
N VAL A 88 15.53 -0.48 12.13
CA VAL A 88 16.75 -1.10 12.63
C VAL A 88 16.75 -1.02 14.15
N GLN A 89 16.45 -2.16 14.78
CA GLN A 89 16.57 -2.30 16.23
C GLN A 89 18.04 -2.39 16.67
N ASP A 90 18.40 -1.73 17.78
CA ASP A 90 19.76 -1.66 18.32
C ASP A 90 20.80 -1.23 17.26
N TRP A 91 20.55 -0.11 16.58
CA TRP A 91 21.31 0.30 15.39
C TRP A 91 22.81 0.50 15.68
N GLN A 92 23.19 0.84 16.92
CA GLN A 92 24.60 0.99 17.31
C GLN A 92 25.39 -0.31 17.16
N LYS A 93 24.74 -1.47 17.25
CA LYS A 93 25.36 -2.79 17.02
C LYS A 93 25.41 -3.17 15.53
N LYS A 94 24.78 -2.38 14.66
CA LYS A 94 24.57 -2.64 13.23
C LYS A 94 25.00 -1.45 12.36
N MET A 95 25.92 -0.62 12.87
CA MET A 95 26.38 0.59 12.17
C MET A 95 26.96 0.28 10.79
N ASP A 96 27.63 -0.86 10.65
CA ASP A 96 28.19 -1.39 9.41
C ASP A 96 27.11 -1.77 8.37
N GLN A 97 25.88 -2.03 8.81
CA GLN A 97 24.76 -2.42 7.94
C GLN A 97 23.98 -1.23 7.38
N ILE A 98 24.06 -0.06 8.01
CA ILE A 98 23.26 1.12 7.64
C ILE A 98 23.51 1.55 6.19
N GLN A 99 24.76 1.49 5.73
CA GLN A 99 25.08 1.79 4.33
C GLN A 99 24.39 0.81 3.37
N GLY A 100 24.41 -0.49 3.68
CA GLY A 100 23.76 -1.52 2.87
C GLY A 100 22.25 -1.32 2.79
N ILE A 101 21.62 -0.93 3.91
CA ILE A 101 20.18 -0.61 3.97
C ILE A 101 19.86 0.54 3.02
N PHE A 102 20.60 1.65 3.09
CA PHE A 102 20.36 2.77 2.17
C PHE A 102 20.64 2.40 0.71
N GLN A 103 21.64 1.57 0.41
CA GLN A 103 21.86 1.07 -0.95
C GLN A 103 20.65 0.28 -1.47
N THR A 104 20.03 -0.55 -0.62
CA THR A 104 18.80 -1.27 -0.97
C THR A 104 17.63 -0.31 -1.17
N LEU A 105 17.42 0.63 -0.26
CA LEU A 105 16.34 1.63 -0.37
C LEU A 105 16.46 2.49 -1.64
N LEU A 106 17.68 2.94 -1.96
CA LEU A 106 17.97 3.77 -3.13
C LEU A 106 17.92 3.00 -4.47
N ALA A 107 17.91 1.67 -4.43
CA ALA A 107 17.75 0.85 -5.63
C ALA A 107 16.27 0.74 -6.08
N ASP A 108 15.33 1.20 -5.26
CA ASP A 108 13.91 1.19 -5.63
C ASP A 108 13.66 2.18 -6.78
N PRO A 109 13.01 1.76 -7.88
CA PRO A 109 12.79 2.63 -9.05
C PRO A 109 11.81 3.79 -8.78
N ARG A 110 11.11 3.78 -7.64
CA ARG A 110 10.08 4.77 -7.29
C ARG A 110 10.61 5.92 -6.42
N ILE A 111 11.91 5.95 -6.10
CA ILE A 111 12.49 7.02 -5.27
C ILE A 111 12.27 8.41 -5.88
N ASP A 112 12.10 9.42 -5.02
CA ASP A 112 12.16 10.82 -5.46
C ASP A 112 13.61 11.10 -5.92
N PRO A 113 13.85 11.45 -7.20
CA PRO A 113 15.20 11.72 -7.70
C PRO A 113 15.83 12.97 -7.07
N LYS A 114 15.03 13.83 -6.43
CA LYS A 114 15.47 14.98 -5.63
C LYS A 114 15.45 14.69 -4.13
N GLY A 115 15.29 13.42 -3.78
CA GLY A 115 15.22 12.92 -2.42
C GLY A 115 16.53 12.97 -1.65
N TYR A 116 16.49 12.40 -0.46
CA TYR A 116 17.60 12.32 0.49
C TYR A 116 17.46 11.04 1.31
N CYS A 117 18.56 10.57 1.88
CA CYS A 117 18.54 9.54 2.91
C CYS A 117 18.18 10.21 4.24
N LEU A 118 17.15 9.69 4.88
CA LEU A 118 16.66 10.13 6.17
C LEU A 118 16.91 9.06 7.22
N GLU A 119 17.65 9.41 8.24
CA GLU A 119 17.79 8.67 9.48
C GLU A 119 16.86 9.31 10.51
N GLU A 120 15.91 8.58 11.05
CA GLU A 120 15.07 8.99 12.17
C GLU A 120 15.42 8.16 13.40
N TYR A 121 15.96 8.81 14.43
CA TYR A 121 16.38 8.13 15.65
C TYR A 121 15.16 7.85 16.53
N VAL A 122 14.72 6.60 16.60
CA VAL A 122 13.52 6.18 17.33
C VAL A 122 13.92 5.80 18.76
N GLY A 123 13.63 6.69 19.70
CA GLY A 123 14.14 6.58 21.06
C GLY A 123 15.67 6.69 21.10
N ASP A 124 16.30 5.85 21.93
CA ASP A 124 17.76 5.90 22.15
C ASP A 124 18.54 4.82 21.42
N HIS A 125 17.88 3.73 21.00
CA HIS A 125 18.54 2.53 20.52
C HIS A 125 18.16 2.12 19.10
N ASP A 126 17.08 2.67 18.57
CA ASP A 126 16.55 2.22 17.29
C ASP A 126 16.66 3.33 16.23
N LEU A 127 16.77 2.92 14.97
CA LEU A 127 16.91 3.82 13.84
C LEU A 127 15.91 3.42 12.76
N ARG A 128 15.30 4.40 12.13
CA ARG A 128 14.52 4.20 10.93
C ARG A 128 15.24 4.87 9.77
N CYS A 129 15.64 4.05 8.79
CA CYS A 129 16.25 4.51 7.56
C CYS A 129 15.14 4.66 6.51
N SER A 130 15.05 5.82 5.89
CA SER A 130 13.98 6.15 4.95
C SER A 130 14.50 6.91 3.73
N VAL A 131 13.87 6.70 2.59
CA VAL A 131 14.05 7.52 1.37
C VAL A 131 12.68 7.99 0.88
N PRO A 132 12.52 9.26 0.49
CA PRO A 132 11.26 9.74 -0.07
C PRO A 132 11.02 9.08 -1.43
N LEU A 133 9.75 8.77 -1.70
CA LEU A 133 9.28 8.23 -2.96
C LEU A 133 8.59 9.31 -3.78
N ASP A 134 8.70 9.21 -5.10
CA ASP A 134 7.90 10.02 -6.02
C ASP A 134 6.48 9.44 -6.06
N ALA A 135 5.51 10.24 -5.63
CA ALA A 135 4.12 9.80 -5.53
C ALA A 135 3.53 9.36 -6.89
N ALA A 136 3.96 9.96 -8.00
CA ALA A 136 3.51 9.57 -9.34
C ALA A 136 4.13 8.25 -9.78
N LEU A 137 5.40 7.99 -9.47
CA LEU A 137 6.04 6.71 -9.74
C LEU A 137 5.43 5.58 -8.90
N VAL A 138 5.11 5.84 -7.63
CA VAL A 138 4.37 4.88 -6.79
C VAL A 138 3.00 4.59 -7.38
N MET A 139 2.24 5.62 -7.74
CA MET A 139 0.91 5.47 -8.35
C MET A 139 0.96 4.67 -9.66
N GLN A 140 1.97 4.95 -10.50
CA GLN A 140 2.16 4.22 -11.76
C GLN A 140 2.46 2.74 -11.50
N HIS A 141 3.42 2.44 -10.62
CA HIS A 141 3.76 1.07 -10.26
C HIS A 141 2.55 0.31 -9.69
N ASP A 142 1.80 0.93 -8.78
CA ASP A 142 0.59 0.35 -8.20
C ASP A 142 -0.46 0.06 -9.27
N SER A 143 -0.63 0.97 -10.25
CA SER A 143 -1.56 0.80 -11.37
C SER A 143 -1.16 -0.39 -12.26
N GLU A 144 0.13 -0.56 -12.54
CA GLU A 144 0.68 -1.68 -13.33
C GLU A 144 0.52 -3.02 -12.60
N GLU A 145 0.94 -3.09 -11.33
CA GLU A 145 0.83 -4.29 -10.49
C GLU A 145 -0.63 -4.73 -10.34
N LEU A 146 -1.51 -3.78 -9.99
CA LEU A 146 -2.92 -4.05 -9.76
C LEU A 146 -3.66 -4.43 -11.05
N SER A 147 -3.30 -3.83 -12.18
CA SER A 147 -3.82 -4.23 -13.49
C SER A 147 -3.44 -5.68 -13.82
N ALA A 148 -2.19 -6.07 -13.57
CA ALA A 148 -1.74 -7.45 -13.79
C ALA A 148 -2.46 -8.44 -12.88
N GLU A 149 -2.65 -8.10 -11.60
CA GLU A 149 -3.34 -8.95 -10.64
C GLU A 149 -4.82 -9.16 -11.00
N ILE A 150 -5.54 -8.08 -11.36
CA ILE A 150 -6.93 -8.14 -11.80
C ILE A 150 -7.04 -8.94 -13.10
N GLU A 151 -6.14 -8.72 -14.07
CA GLU A 151 -6.13 -9.47 -15.33
C GLU A 151 -5.97 -10.97 -15.07
N ALA A 152 -5.03 -11.36 -14.21
CA ALA A 152 -4.80 -12.75 -13.84
C ALA A 152 -6.02 -13.37 -13.14
N ALA A 153 -6.58 -12.68 -12.13
CA ALA A 153 -7.71 -13.18 -11.34
C ALA A 153 -8.94 -13.47 -12.21
N TYR A 154 -9.28 -12.56 -13.14
CA TYR A 154 -10.41 -12.77 -14.04
C TYR A 154 -10.11 -13.78 -15.14
N SER A 155 -8.88 -13.83 -15.67
CA SER A 155 -8.52 -14.75 -16.77
C SER A 155 -8.74 -16.20 -16.38
N GLU A 156 -8.24 -16.61 -15.22
CA GLU A 156 -8.41 -17.98 -14.72
C GLU A 156 -9.89 -18.30 -14.39
N PHE A 157 -10.65 -17.29 -13.96
CA PHE A 157 -12.09 -17.40 -13.74
C PHE A 157 -12.86 -17.63 -15.04
N TYR A 158 -12.53 -16.90 -16.10
CA TYR A 158 -13.13 -17.11 -17.44
C TYR A 158 -12.87 -18.52 -17.96
N GLU A 159 -11.61 -18.97 -17.90
CA GLU A 159 -11.22 -20.28 -18.39
C GLU A 159 -11.94 -21.40 -17.66
N THR A 160 -12.16 -21.25 -16.34
CA THR A 160 -12.93 -22.21 -15.55
C THR A 160 -14.41 -22.17 -15.93
N LEU A 161 -15.02 -20.98 -16.04
CA LEU A 161 -16.43 -20.83 -16.40
C LEU A 161 -16.74 -21.36 -17.81
N ALA A 162 -15.84 -21.14 -18.77
CA ALA A 162 -16.00 -21.58 -20.15
C ALA A 162 -16.06 -23.12 -20.32
N ARG A 163 -15.69 -23.88 -19.28
CA ARG A 163 -15.74 -25.36 -19.27
C ARG A 163 -17.11 -25.91 -18.88
N PHE A 164 -18.02 -25.09 -18.37
CA PHE A 164 -19.38 -25.51 -18.05
C PHE A 164 -20.25 -25.52 -19.31
N THR A 165 -21.25 -26.41 -19.34
CA THR A 165 -22.47 -26.18 -20.12
C THR A 165 -23.49 -25.39 -19.29
N ASP A 166 -24.49 -24.79 -19.93
CA ASP A 166 -25.58 -24.11 -19.21
C ASP A 166 -26.30 -25.07 -18.24
N GLN A 167 -26.47 -26.34 -18.61
CA GLN A 167 -27.06 -27.35 -17.73
C GLN A 167 -26.18 -27.61 -16.48
N GLN A 168 -24.87 -27.76 -16.66
CA GLN A 168 -23.93 -27.96 -15.56
C GLN A 168 -23.86 -26.73 -14.66
N LEU A 169 -23.86 -25.53 -15.24
CA LEU A 169 -23.80 -24.27 -14.52
C LEU A 169 -24.99 -24.12 -13.55
N ASN A 170 -26.17 -24.59 -13.95
CA ASN A 170 -27.40 -24.51 -13.15
C ASN A 170 -27.66 -25.75 -12.28
N ARG A 171 -26.78 -26.75 -12.28
CA ARG A 171 -26.92 -27.96 -11.46
C ARG A 171 -26.50 -27.67 -10.01
N VAL A 172 -27.32 -28.11 -9.05
CA VAL A 172 -26.98 -28.08 -7.63
C VAL A 172 -25.97 -29.21 -7.35
N PRO A 173 -24.73 -28.91 -6.90
CA PRO A 173 -23.71 -29.93 -6.70
C PRO A 173 -23.92 -30.76 -5.42
N PHE A 174 -24.48 -30.18 -4.36
CA PHE A 174 -24.86 -30.89 -3.13
C PHE A 174 -25.93 -30.10 -2.35
N GLU A 175 -26.60 -30.77 -1.43
CA GLU A 175 -27.71 -30.16 -0.67
C GLU A 175 -27.26 -28.89 0.08
N GLY A 176 -28.05 -27.82 -0.04
CA GLY A 176 -27.79 -26.53 0.60
C GLY A 176 -26.68 -25.68 -0.03
N SER A 177 -26.10 -26.09 -1.15
CA SER A 177 -25.07 -25.32 -1.86
C SER A 177 -25.64 -24.35 -2.89
N TRP A 178 -24.81 -23.39 -3.30
CA TRP A 178 -25.04 -22.64 -4.54
C TRP A 178 -24.67 -23.48 -5.77
N THR A 179 -25.37 -23.24 -6.88
CA THR A 179 -24.97 -23.73 -8.21
C THR A 179 -23.74 -22.96 -8.72
N GLY A 180 -23.10 -23.45 -9.79
CA GLY A 180 -22.03 -22.70 -10.44
C GLY A 180 -22.49 -21.31 -10.91
N GLY A 181 -23.69 -21.24 -11.48
CA GLY A 181 -24.30 -19.98 -11.94
C GLY A 181 -24.55 -18.99 -10.80
N GLN A 182 -24.97 -19.49 -9.63
CA GLN A 182 -25.14 -18.65 -8.44
C GLN A 182 -23.79 -18.12 -7.91
N VAL A 183 -22.73 -18.93 -7.95
CA VAL A 183 -21.38 -18.45 -7.59
C VAL A 183 -20.94 -17.34 -8.54
N VAL A 184 -21.17 -17.51 -9.84
CA VAL A 184 -20.80 -16.50 -10.84
C VAL A 184 -21.63 -15.22 -10.68
N ASP A 185 -22.94 -15.33 -10.49
CA ASP A 185 -23.83 -14.17 -10.25
C ASP A 185 -23.46 -13.41 -8.98
N HIS A 186 -23.06 -14.12 -7.92
CA HIS A 186 -22.54 -13.51 -6.70
C HIS A 186 -21.28 -12.67 -6.99
N VAL A 187 -20.32 -13.24 -7.72
CA VAL A 187 -19.09 -12.51 -8.10
C VAL A 187 -19.44 -11.28 -8.96
N LEU A 188 -20.30 -11.42 -9.96
CA LEU A 188 -20.74 -10.31 -10.80
C LEU A 188 -21.33 -9.15 -9.99
N LYS A 189 -22.15 -9.46 -8.99
CA LYS A 189 -22.75 -8.45 -8.09
C LYS A 189 -21.72 -7.86 -7.13
N ALA A 190 -20.86 -8.68 -6.53
CA ALA A 190 -19.86 -8.26 -5.55
C ALA A 190 -18.75 -7.42 -6.18
N THR A 191 -18.41 -7.66 -7.46
CA THR A 191 -17.36 -6.95 -8.18
C THR A 191 -17.90 -6.02 -9.25
N GLY A 192 -19.20 -5.68 -9.21
CA GLY A 192 -19.83 -4.87 -10.27
C GLY A 192 -19.24 -3.46 -10.41
N GLY A 193 -18.60 -2.95 -9.37
CA GLY A 193 -17.94 -1.66 -9.28
C GLY A 193 -17.24 -1.50 -7.94
N ILE A 194 -16.50 -0.40 -7.77
CA ILE A 194 -15.93 0.01 -6.48
C ILE A 194 -16.87 1.05 -5.87
N PRO A 195 -17.16 1.01 -4.56
CA PRO A 195 -18.02 2.00 -3.89
C PRO A 195 -17.26 3.32 -3.66
N ASP A 196 -16.99 4.06 -4.74
CA ASP A 196 -16.06 5.19 -4.79
C ASP A 196 -16.63 6.50 -5.39
N ALA A 197 -17.95 6.70 -5.31
CA ALA A 197 -18.60 7.96 -5.65
C ALA A 197 -18.22 9.09 -4.69
N ASN A 198 -18.02 8.78 -3.40
CA ASN A 198 -17.53 9.71 -2.39
C ASN A 198 -16.13 9.30 -1.91
N THR A 199 -15.15 10.18 -2.11
CA THR A 199 -13.75 9.91 -1.71
C THR A 199 -13.10 11.11 -1.03
N ARG A 200 -12.07 10.83 -0.22
CA ARG A 200 -11.16 11.84 0.34
C ARG A 200 -9.72 11.33 0.34
N PRO A 201 -8.70 12.20 0.52
CA PRO A 201 -7.34 11.74 0.79
C PRO A 201 -7.31 10.81 2.00
N ALA A 202 -6.56 9.72 1.89
CA ALA A 202 -6.35 8.81 3.01
C ALA A 202 -5.58 9.50 4.14
N ASP A 203 -5.97 9.23 5.38
CA ASP A 203 -5.32 9.70 6.61
C ASP A 203 -4.37 8.64 7.22
N ARG A 204 -4.18 7.55 6.48
CA ARG A 204 -3.31 6.40 6.77
C ARG A 204 -2.63 5.95 5.48
N GLU A 205 -1.71 5.00 5.60
CA GLU A 205 -1.15 4.30 4.45
C GLU A 205 -2.25 3.68 3.59
N TYR A 206 -2.19 3.95 2.28
CA TYR A 206 -3.24 3.57 1.34
C TYR A 206 -3.39 2.06 1.17
N ASN A 207 -2.36 1.30 1.53
CA ASN A 207 -2.27 -0.16 1.46
C ASN A 207 -2.31 -0.83 2.85
N GLY A 208 -2.50 -0.07 3.93
CA GLY A 208 -2.39 -0.54 5.30
C GLY A 208 -3.42 -1.60 5.72
N LEU A 209 -4.55 -1.72 5.01
CA LEU A 209 -5.59 -2.72 5.28
C LEU A 209 -5.56 -3.93 4.35
N ILE A 210 -4.56 -4.05 3.46
CA ILE A 210 -4.45 -5.23 2.59
C ILE A 210 -4.26 -6.50 3.40
N ALA A 211 -3.32 -6.51 4.34
CA ALA A 211 -3.06 -7.69 5.18
C ALA A 211 -4.30 -8.19 5.93
N PRO A 212 -5.06 -7.37 6.68
CA PRO A 212 -6.27 -7.83 7.34
C PRO A 212 -7.38 -8.24 6.36
N VAL A 213 -7.52 -7.58 5.21
CA VAL A 213 -8.46 -8.00 4.16
C VAL A 213 -8.11 -9.40 3.64
N LEU A 214 -6.86 -9.62 3.23
CA LEU A 214 -6.41 -10.91 2.71
C LEU A 214 -6.52 -12.03 3.76
N ALA A 215 -6.22 -11.72 5.03
CA ALA A 215 -6.34 -12.70 6.11
C ALA A 215 -7.77 -13.27 6.24
N VAL A 216 -8.79 -12.46 5.97
CA VAL A 216 -10.19 -12.88 6.05
C VAL A 216 -10.66 -13.56 4.76
N PHE A 217 -10.37 -12.98 3.60
CA PHE A 217 -10.96 -13.43 2.34
C PHE A 217 -10.22 -14.61 1.69
N SER A 218 -8.94 -14.81 2.03
CA SER A 218 -8.16 -15.95 1.56
C SER A 218 -8.40 -17.24 2.36
N ASP A 219 -8.99 -17.17 3.55
CA ASP A 219 -9.29 -18.35 4.38
C ASP A 219 -10.69 -18.92 4.06
N ASP A 220 -10.71 -20.06 3.37
CA ASP A 220 -11.94 -20.74 2.95
C ASP A 220 -12.73 -21.35 4.13
N THR A 221 -12.15 -21.43 5.34
CA THR A 221 -12.83 -21.92 6.55
C THR A 221 -13.74 -20.87 7.18
N ILE A 222 -13.47 -19.58 6.92
CA ILE A 222 -14.27 -18.48 7.43
C ILE A 222 -15.60 -18.42 6.67
N LYS A 223 -16.70 -18.61 7.40
CA LYS A 223 -18.07 -18.46 6.87
C LYS A 223 -18.57 -17.05 7.10
N MET A 224 -18.90 -16.36 6.02
CA MET A 224 -19.43 -15.00 6.05
C MET A 224 -20.86 -14.99 5.52
N LYS A 225 -21.72 -14.18 6.14
CA LYS A 225 -23.03 -13.87 5.55
C LYS A 225 -22.84 -12.75 4.54
N SER A 226 -23.18 -13.07 3.30
CA SER A 226 -23.23 -12.12 2.20
C SER A 226 -24.28 -11.03 2.49
N PRO A 227 -23.99 -9.73 2.30
CA PRO A 227 -25.01 -8.69 2.26
C PRO A 227 -26.12 -9.02 1.25
N GLU A 228 -27.36 -8.60 1.54
CA GLU A 228 -28.55 -8.97 0.75
C GLU A 228 -28.43 -8.58 -0.72
N PHE A 229 -27.86 -7.41 -1.02
CA PHE A 229 -27.75 -6.89 -2.38
C PHE A 229 -26.79 -7.67 -3.28
N ILE A 230 -25.93 -8.52 -2.72
CA ILE A 230 -25.03 -9.41 -3.49
C ILE A 230 -25.40 -10.89 -3.36
N VAL A 231 -26.57 -11.21 -2.78
CA VAL A 231 -27.07 -12.60 -2.81
C VAL A 231 -27.43 -12.97 -4.26
N PRO A 232 -26.99 -14.15 -4.75
CA PRO A 232 -27.23 -14.53 -6.13
C PRO A 232 -28.70 -14.86 -6.40
N GLU A 233 -29.13 -14.65 -7.65
CA GLU A 233 -30.49 -15.01 -8.09
C GLU A 233 -30.67 -16.53 -8.18
N ARG A 234 -31.87 -16.98 -8.54
CA ARG A 234 -32.15 -18.41 -8.74
C ARG A 234 -31.78 -18.92 -10.14
N GLY A 235 -31.56 -18.02 -11.11
CA GLY A 235 -31.32 -18.36 -12.51
C GLY A 235 -32.61 -18.61 -13.31
N PRO A 236 -32.53 -19.26 -14.48
CA PRO A 236 -31.35 -19.92 -15.02
C PRO A 236 -30.27 -18.94 -15.51
N PHE A 237 -29.02 -19.36 -15.42
CA PHE A 237 -27.85 -18.64 -15.89
C PHE A 237 -27.34 -19.24 -17.20
N THR A 238 -26.74 -18.42 -18.06
CA THR A 238 -26.04 -18.92 -19.26
C THR A 238 -24.56 -18.57 -19.18
N VAL A 239 -23.72 -19.50 -19.64
CA VAL A 239 -22.27 -19.33 -19.67
C VAL A 239 -21.89 -18.12 -20.52
N SER A 240 -22.53 -17.97 -21.69
CA SER A 240 -22.26 -16.86 -22.61
C SER A 240 -22.54 -15.49 -22.00
N LYS A 241 -23.72 -15.30 -21.38
CA LYS A 241 -24.06 -14.03 -20.71
C LYS A 241 -23.08 -13.74 -19.58
N SER A 242 -22.84 -14.73 -18.72
CA SER A 242 -21.96 -14.59 -17.56
C SER A 242 -20.52 -14.23 -17.94
N LEU A 243 -19.99 -14.83 -19.02
CA LEU A 243 -18.67 -14.48 -19.56
C LEU A 243 -18.63 -13.04 -20.08
N ASN A 244 -19.67 -12.58 -20.77
CA ASN A 244 -19.73 -11.22 -21.29
C ASN A 244 -19.82 -10.18 -20.16
N ASP A 245 -20.62 -10.45 -19.14
CA ASP A 245 -20.78 -9.56 -17.98
C ASP A 245 -19.47 -9.45 -17.19
N LEU A 246 -18.79 -10.56 -16.94
CA LEU A 246 -17.48 -10.57 -16.28
C LEU A 246 -16.43 -9.80 -17.11
N ARG A 247 -16.40 -9.98 -18.44
CA ARG A 247 -15.49 -9.22 -19.34
C ARG A 247 -15.74 -7.72 -19.26
N SER A 248 -17.00 -7.32 -19.25
CA SER A 248 -17.38 -5.90 -19.10
C SER A 248 -16.90 -5.33 -17.77
N ILE A 249 -17.10 -6.07 -16.66
CA ILE A 249 -16.60 -5.68 -15.34
C ILE A 249 -15.07 -5.54 -15.34
N LYS A 250 -14.34 -6.54 -15.84
CA LYS A 250 -12.87 -6.50 -15.89
C LYS A 250 -12.39 -5.28 -16.66
N SER A 251 -12.95 -5.01 -17.85
CA SER A 251 -12.58 -3.85 -18.65
C SER A 251 -12.78 -2.53 -17.90
N ARG A 252 -13.92 -2.37 -17.19
CA ARG A 252 -14.19 -1.19 -16.37
C ARG A 252 -13.25 -1.07 -15.17
N HIS A 253 -12.87 -2.18 -14.54
CA HIS A 253 -11.88 -2.18 -13.47
C HIS A 253 -10.51 -1.74 -13.97
N LEU A 254 -10.02 -2.33 -15.07
CA LEU A 254 -8.73 -1.95 -15.65
C LEU A 254 -8.70 -0.49 -16.13
N GLU A 255 -9.82 0.02 -16.66
CA GLU A 255 -9.96 1.44 -16.98
C GLU A 255 -9.89 2.32 -15.73
N SER A 256 -10.64 1.96 -14.68
CA SER A 256 -10.62 2.68 -13.42
C SER A 256 -9.24 2.68 -12.76
N ILE A 257 -8.48 1.59 -12.84
CA ILE A 257 -7.12 1.48 -12.29
C ILE A 257 -6.15 2.42 -13.01
N ARG A 258 -6.33 2.61 -14.32
CA ARG A 258 -5.49 3.51 -15.11
C ARG A 258 -5.84 4.99 -14.95
N GLN A 259 -7.10 5.31 -14.69
CA GLN A 259 -7.61 6.69 -14.80
C GLN A 259 -7.87 7.38 -13.44
N ARG A 260 -7.98 6.63 -12.35
CA ARG A 260 -8.36 7.19 -11.03
C ARG A 260 -7.22 7.12 -10.03
N ASP A 261 -7.26 8.01 -9.04
CA ASP A 261 -6.35 8.00 -7.90
C ASP A 261 -6.55 6.74 -7.04
N LEU A 262 -5.63 5.78 -7.10
CA LEU A 262 -5.75 4.52 -6.35
C LEU A 262 -5.64 4.72 -4.83
N HIS A 263 -5.04 5.83 -4.37
CA HIS A 263 -4.75 6.04 -2.95
C HIS A 263 -5.89 6.74 -2.20
N ALA A 264 -6.92 7.19 -2.91
CA ALA A 264 -8.09 7.82 -2.32
C ALA A 264 -8.88 6.84 -1.42
N LEU A 265 -9.30 7.32 -0.25
CA LEU A 265 -10.17 6.59 0.68
C LEU A 265 -11.62 6.66 0.21
N CYS A 266 -12.26 5.51 0.03
CA CYS A 266 -13.64 5.38 -0.45
C CYS A 266 -14.64 5.34 0.72
N LEU A 267 -15.68 6.16 0.66
CA LEU A 267 -16.58 6.41 1.80
C LEU A 267 -18.00 5.82 1.63
N ASP A 268 -18.33 5.25 0.47
CA ASP A 268 -19.69 4.77 0.20
C ASP A 268 -20.00 3.41 0.83
N PHE A 269 -18.96 2.68 1.26
CA PHE A 269 -19.13 1.39 1.90
C PHE A 269 -18.01 1.12 2.91
N GLU A 270 -18.40 0.75 4.12
CA GLU A 270 -17.49 0.34 5.19
C GLU A 270 -17.52 -1.19 5.30
N LEU A 271 -16.36 -1.84 5.23
CA LEU A 271 -16.29 -3.27 5.49
C LEU A 271 -16.47 -3.52 6.99
N PRO A 272 -17.41 -4.41 7.40
CA PRO A 272 -17.63 -4.70 8.81
C PRO A 272 -16.33 -5.09 9.53
N LYS A 273 -16.03 -4.42 10.65
CA LYS A 273 -14.83 -4.62 11.49
C LYS A 273 -13.48 -4.22 10.87
N THR A 274 -13.45 -3.84 9.59
CA THR A 274 -12.21 -3.41 8.90
C THR A 274 -12.18 -1.90 8.67
N GLY A 275 -13.33 -1.29 8.38
CA GLY A 275 -13.44 0.14 8.09
C GLY A 275 -13.50 0.45 6.60
N PHE A 276 -13.29 1.74 6.27
CA PHE A 276 -13.23 2.22 4.89
C PHE A 276 -11.92 1.80 4.22
N LEU A 277 -12.03 1.31 2.99
CA LEU A 277 -10.89 0.94 2.16
C LEU A 277 -10.52 2.06 1.19
N THR A 278 -9.25 2.14 0.82
CA THR A 278 -8.84 2.91 -0.35
C THR A 278 -9.27 2.22 -1.65
N ARG A 279 -9.22 2.94 -2.77
CA ARG A 279 -9.49 2.36 -4.08
C ARG A 279 -8.51 1.21 -4.40
N TYR A 280 -7.24 1.34 -4.04
CA TYR A 280 -6.22 0.28 -4.16
C TYR A 280 -6.61 -0.96 -3.36
N GLU A 281 -6.98 -0.79 -2.09
CA GLU A 281 -7.41 -1.89 -1.22
C GLU A 281 -8.71 -2.54 -1.70
N TRP A 282 -9.65 -1.77 -2.24
CA TRP A 282 -10.87 -2.30 -2.85
C TRP A 282 -10.59 -3.19 -4.06
N PHE A 283 -9.61 -2.83 -4.91
CA PHE A 283 -9.22 -3.70 -6.01
C PHE A 283 -8.46 -4.94 -5.55
N LYS A 284 -7.60 -4.84 -4.52
CA LYS A 284 -6.99 -6.02 -3.87
C LYS A 284 -8.08 -6.94 -3.28
N PHE A 285 -9.10 -6.37 -2.66
CA PHE A 285 -10.29 -7.09 -2.23
C PHE A 285 -11.00 -7.79 -3.41
N THR A 286 -11.25 -7.08 -4.52
CA THR A 286 -11.85 -7.65 -5.72
C THR A 286 -11.05 -8.85 -6.24
N ALA A 287 -9.73 -8.72 -6.39
CA ALA A 287 -8.87 -9.80 -6.85
C ALA A 287 -8.95 -11.03 -5.94
N CYS A 288 -8.84 -10.85 -4.62
CA CYS A 288 -8.91 -11.97 -3.67
C CYS A 288 -10.32 -12.59 -3.62
N HIS A 289 -11.38 -11.80 -3.79
CA HIS A 289 -12.76 -12.27 -3.82
C HIS A 289 -13.04 -13.13 -5.06
N VAL A 290 -12.57 -12.70 -6.24
CA VAL A 290 -12.62 -13.49 -7.48
C VAL A 290 -11.85 -14.80 -7.31
N GLN A 291 -10.63 -14.76 -6.76
CA GLN A 291 -9.83 -15.97 -6.52
C GLN A 291 -10.48 -16.94 -5.52
N ARG A 292 -11.14 -16.42 -4.46
CA ARG A 292 -11.90 -17.25 -3.51
C ARG A 292 -13.01 -18.02 -4.22
N HIS A 293 -13.83 -17.32 -5.00
CA HIS A 293 -14.95 -17.93 -5.69
C HIS A 293 -14.51 -18.76 -6.91
N LEU A 294 -13.31 -18.52 -7.46
CA LEU A 294 -12.69 -19.41 -8.42
C LEU A 294 -12.44 -20.80 -7.84
N ARG A 295 -11.89 -20.89 -6.62
CA ARG A 295 -11.69 -22.18 -5.94
C ARG A 295 -13.02 -22.92 -5.74
N GLN A 296 -14.05 -22.17 -5.32
CA GLN A 296 -15.40 -22.71 -5.20
C GLN A 296 -15.93 -23.21 -6.55
N LEU A 297 -15.79 -22.43 -7.62
CA LEU A 297 -16.28 -22.76 -8.95
C LEU A 297 -15.57 -24.01 -9.53
N LYS A 298 -14.25 -24.13 -9.34
CA LYS A 298 -13.48 -25.33 -9.73
C LYS A 298 -13.99 -26.60 -9.04
N LYS A 299 -14.26 -26.52 -7.73
CA LYS A 299 -14.84 -27.64 -6.98
C LYS A 299 -16.24 -28.01 -7.48
N ILE A 300 -17.08 -27.02 -7.79
CA ILE A 300 -18.40 -27.27 -8.37
C ILE A 300 -18.27 -27.96 -9.72
N LEU A 301 -17.37 -27.50 -10.59
CA LEU A 301 -17.13 -28.10 -11.91
C LEU A 301 -16.80 -29.59 -11.81
N GLU A 302 -16.03 -30.01 -10.80
CA GLU A 302 -15.72 -31.42 -10.58
C GLU A 302 -16.94 -32.26 -10.16
N LEU A 303 -17.87 -31.67 -9.42
CA LEU A 303 -19.05 -32.34 -8.87
C LEU A 303 -20.22 -32.41 -9.86
N VAL A 304 -20.28 -31.49 -10.82
CA VAL A 304 -21.39 -31.41 -11.80
C VAL A 304 -21.07 -32.01 -13.16
N LYS A 305 -19.85 -32.54 -13.34
CA LYS A 305 -19.45 -33.31 -14.52
C LYS A 305 -20.44 -34.43 -14.84
#